data_AF-A0A834ERI7-F1
#
_entry.id   AF-A0A834ERI7-F1
#
_cell.length_a   1.000
_cell.length_b   1.000
_cell.length_c   1.000
_cell.angle_alpha   90.00
_cell.angle_beta   90.00
_cell.angle_gamma   90.00
#
_symmetry.space_group_name_H-M   'P 1'
#
loop_
_entity.id
_entity.type
_entity.pdbx_description
1 polymer ?
#
loop_
_entity_poly.entity_id
_entity_poly.type
_entity_poly.pdbx_seq_one_letter_code
_entity_poly.pdbx_strand_id
1 'polypeptide(L)'
;MYFLSGWPKRLLCPLGSTAETPFHVQSDPQRTFFAVLASARLSIWYCRPSVLIVTYKEPAKSSSQFGSYKQAEWRPDSAMIAVSVSRFFFCNHYIAFKLESLR
;
A
#
# COMPACT_ATOMS: atom_id res chain seq x y z
N MET A 1 -27.76 0.16 15.21
CA MET A 1 -26.37 -0.18 15.57
C MET A 1 -25.72 1.06 16.19
N TYR A 2 -25.39 1.04 17.47
CA TYR A 2 -24.78 2.18 18.16
C TYR A 2 -23.26 2.13 18.00
N PHE A 3 -22.67 3.02 17.20
CA PHE A 3 -21.23 3.25 17.22
C PHE A 3 -20.92 4.44 18.14
N LEU A 4 -20.75 4.14 19.43
CA LEU A 4 -20.37 5.09 20.48
C LEU A 4 -18.85 5.07 20.69
N SER A 5 -18.10 5.56 19.70
CA SER A 5 -16.73 6.05 19.85
C SER A 5 -16.34 6.58 18.48
N GLY A 6 -16.08 7.88 18.38
CA GLY A 6 -15.73 8.52 17.11
C GLY A 6 -14.68 7.71 16.37
N TRP A 7 -14.89 7.52 15.06
CA TRP A 7 -13.96 6.82 14.19
C TRP A 7 -12.52 7.27 14.47
N PRO A 8 -11.54 6.37 14.48
CA PRO A 8 -10.16 6.75 14.68
C PRO A 8 -9.80 7.80 13.62
N LYS A 9 -9.57 9.04 14.06
CA LYS A 9 -9.17 10.16 13.19
C LYS A 9 -7.78 9.93 12.57
N ARG A 10 -7.07 8.90 13.01
CA ARG A 10 -5.74 8.50 12.55
C ARG A 10 -5.72 6.99 12.33
N LEU A 11 -5.27 6.58 11.14
CA LEU A 11 -5.01 5.17 10.84
C LEU A 11 -3.80 4.72 11.66
N LEU A 12 -4.02 3.82 12.61
CA LEU A 12 -2.94 3.08 13.24
C LEU A 12 -2.44 2.07 12.20
N CYS A 13 -1.50 2.50 11.37
CA CYS A 13 -0.73 1.58 10.55
C CYS A 13 -0.05 0.60 11.52
N PRO A 14 -0.14 -0.72 11.33
CA PRO A 14 0.62 -1.68 12.14
C PRO A 14 2.11 -1.58 11.76
N LEU A 15 2.73 -0.48 12.18
CA LEU A 15 4.15 -0.26 12.14
C LEU A 15 4.75 -1.06 13.29
N GLY A 16 5.07 -2.33 13.02
CA GLY A 16 5.92 -3.12 13.91
C GLY A 16 7.35 -2.57 14.03
N SER A 17 7.69 -1.50 13.32
CA SER A 17 8.97 -0.81 13.41
C SER A 17 8.81 0.67 13.06
N THR A 18 9.23 1.54 13.98
CA THR A 18 9.27 3.01 13.91
C THR A 18 9.97 3.60 12.66
N ALA A 19 10.55 2.77 11.78
CA ALA A 19 11.45 3.19 10.72
C ALA A 19 10.80 3.45 9.34
N GLU A 20 9.55 3.04 9.11
CA GLU A 20 8.95 3.11 7.76
C GLU A 20 7.74 4.04 7.72
N THR A 21 7.99 5.36 7.67
CA THR A 21 6.92 6.33 7.49
C THR A 21 6.26 6.15 6.12
N PRO A 22 4.92 6.10 6.05
CA PRO A 22 4.24 6.08 4.77
C PRO A 22 4.49 7.41 4.05
N PHE A 23 4.93 7.34 2.81
CA PHE A 23 5.27 8.53 2.03
C PHE A 23 4.26 8.80 0.90
N HIS A 24 3.47 7.80 0.49
CA HIS A 24 2.49 7.95 -0.58
C HIS A 24 1.20 7.21 -0.25
N VAL A 25 0.06 7.88 -0.47
CA VAL A 25 -1.27 7.32 -0.31
C VAL A 25 -2.02 7.52 -1.61
N GLN A 26 -2.53 6.43 -2.19
CA GLN A 26 -3.29 6.49 -3.43
C GLN A 26 -4.65 5.82 -3.25
N SER A 27 -5.72 6.57 -3.50
CA SER A 27 -7.07 6.02 -3.53
C SER A 27 -7.36 5.41 -4.90
N ASP A 28 -8.11 4.33 -4.87
CA ASP A 28 -8.68 3.72 -6.06
C ASP A 28 -9.68 4.68 -6.75
N PRO A 29 -9.86 4.62 -8.09
CA PRO A 29 -10.83 5.46 -8.80
C PRO A 29 -12.27 5.30 -8.30
N GLN A 30 -12.65 4.09 -7.87
CA GLN A 30 -13.98 3.82 -7.30
C GLN A 30 -14.08 4.20 -5.82
N ARG A 31 -12.97 4.68 -5.22
CA ARG A 31 -12.85 5.07 -3.80
C ARG A 31 -13.29 3.97 -2.83
N THR A 32 -13.22 2.72 -3.26
CA THR A 32 -13.49 1.52 -2.47
C THR A 32 -12.27 1.16 -1.62
N PHE A 33 -11.08 1.28 -2.21
CA PHE A 33 -9.80 0.98 -1.60
C PHE A 33 -8.88 2.18 -1.58
N PHE A 34 -7.92 2.17 -0.66
CA PHE A 34 -6.74 3.01 -0.74
C PHE A 34 -5.50 2.21 -0.38
N ALA A 35 -4.42 2.50 -1.10
CA ALA A 35 -3.10 1.93 -0.85
C ALA A 35 -2.26 2.95 -0.10
N VAL A 36 -1.57 2.46 0.92
CA VAL A 36 -0.57 3.20 1.67
C VAL A 36 0.77 2.54 1.42
N LEU A 37 1.69 3.32 0.86
CA LEU A 37 3.02 2.90 0.46
C LEU A 37 4.06 3.45 1.43
N ALA A 38 4.91 2.55 1.92
CA ALA A 38 6.12 2.86 2.67
C ALA A 38 7.34 2.25 1.96
N SER A 39 8.56 2.58 2.38
CA SER A 39 9.78 2.31 1.61
C SER A 39 9.98 0.86 1.18
N ALA A 40 9.51 -0.11 1.97
CA ALA A 40 9.59 -1.55 1.68
C ALA A 40 8.27 -2.29 1.97
N ARG A 41 7.14 -1.55 2.01
CA ARG A 41 5.85 -2.11 2.44
C ARG A 41 4.71 -1.48 1.66
N LEU A 42 3.78 -2.32 1.21
CA LEU A 42 2.53 -1.92 0.58
C LEU A 42 1.38 -2.42 1.45
N SER A 43 0.52 -1.52 1.91
CA SER A 43 -0.68 -1.88 2.66
C SER A 43 -1.93 -1.39 1.92
N ILE A 44 -2.93 -2.25 1.85
CA ILE A 44 -4.20 -1.95 1.18
C ILE A 44 -5.31 -1.95 2.22
N TRP A 45 -6.12 -0.91 2.17
CA TRP A 45 -7.17 -0.63 3.13
C TRP A 45 -8.49 -0.41 2.39
N TYR A 46 -9.59 -0.81 3.01
CA TYR A 46 -10.91 -0.32 2.63
C TYR A 46 -11.01 1.16 2.97
N CYS A 47 -11.67 1.96 2.14
CA CYS A 47 -11.98 3.35 2.47
C CYS A 47 -13.01 3.43 3.60
N ARG A 48 -14.07 2.61 3.53
CA ARG A 48 -15.20 2.64 4.48
C ARG A 48 -15.75 1.23 4.72
N PRO A 49 -15.71 0.71 5.97
CA PRO A 49 -14.96 1.24 7.12
C PRO A 49 -13.44 1.13 6.87
N SER A 50 -12.62 2.03 7.43
CA SER A 50 -11.18 2.10 7.14
C SER A 50 -10.38 0.91 7.71
N VAL A 51 -10.53 -0.25 7.08
CA VAL A 51 -10.07 -1.56 7.56
C VAL A 51 -8.91 -2.04 6.70
N LEU A 52 -7.82 -2.44 7.35
CA LEU A 52 -6.68 -3.06 6.68
C LEU A 52 -7.10 -4.41 6.08
N ILE A 53 -6.89 -4.59 4.79
CA ILE A 53 -7.19 -5.83 4.08
C ILE A 53 -5.96 -6.72 4.07
N VAL A 54 -4.86 -6.17 3.56
CA VAL A 54 -3.61 -6.90 3.38
C VAL A 54 -2.44 -5.96 3.60
N THR A 55 -1.37 -6.51 4.13
CA THR A 55 -0.07 -5.86 4.05
C THR A 55 0.98 -6.77 3.45
N TYR A 56 1.54 -6.33 2.34
CA TYR A 56 2.70 -6.93 1.74
C TYR A 56 3.96 -6.27 2.29
N LYS A 57 4.84 -7.08 2.89
CA LYS A 57 6.18 -6.66 3.30
C LYS A 57 7.17 -7.29 2.34
N GLU A 58 8.01 -6.46 1.76
CA GLU A 58 9.03 -6.97 0.86
C GLU A 58 10.07 -7.82 1.65
N PRO A 59 10.35 -9.07 1.24
CA PRO A 59 11.36 -9.86 1.91
C PRO A 59 12.75 -9.24 1.73
N ALA A 60 13.59 -9.32 2.77
CA ALA A 60 14.93 -8.68 2.78
C ALA A 60 15.85 -9.09 1.61
N LYS A 61 15.58 -10.23 0.98
CA LYS A 61 16.32 -10.71 -0.20
C LYS A 61 15.94 -9.93 -1.47
N SER A 62 14.69 -9.50 -1.59
CA SER A 62 14.19 -8.81 -2.79
C SER A 62 14.35 -7.29 -2.69
N SER A 63 14.44 -6.70 -1.49
CA SER A 63 14.70 -5.25 -1.36
C SER A 63 16.03 -4.81 -2.01
N SER A 64 17.06 -5.67 -1.94
CA SER A 64 18.32 -5.47 -2.66
C SER A 64 18.18 -5.58 -4.19
N GLN A 65 17.15 -6.30 -4.67
CA GLN A 65 16.89 -6.59 -6.07
C GLN A 65 15.94 -5.63 -6.76
N PHE A 66 14.94 -5.10 -6.06
CA PHE A 66 13.94 -4.22 -6.68
C PHE A 66 14.18 -2.76 -6.30
N GLY A 67 14.78 -2.48 -5.14
CA GLY A 67 15.00 -1.12 -4.65
C GLY A 67 13.85 -0.62 -3.79
N SER A 68 13.74 0.69 -3.61
CA SER A 68 12.68 1.29 -2.78
C SER A 68 11.44 1.62 -3.60
N TYR A 69 10.26 1.45 -3.00
CA TYR A 69 9.01 1.89 -3.61
C TYR A 69 8.97 3.40 -3.77
N LYS A 70 8.40 3.88 -4.88
CA LYS A 70 8.32 5.32 -5.20
C LYS A 70 6.91 5.82 -5.43
N GLN A 71 6.09 5.06 -6.15
CA GLN A 71 4.72 5.45 -6.43
C GLN A 71 3.87 4.19 -6.56
N ALA A 72 2.57 4.34 -6.28
CA ALA A 72 1.59 3.31 -6.56
C ALA A 72 0.46 3.90 -7.41
N GLU A 73 0.00 3.12 -8.39
CA GLU A 73 -1.09 3.46 -9.29
C GLU A 73 -2.07 2.29 -9.41
N TRP A 74 -3.32 2.53 -9.03
CA TRP A 74 -4.43 1.61 -9.24
C TRP A 74 -4.77 1.49 -10.71
N ARG A 75 -5.05 0.25 -11.11
CA ARG A 75 -5.70 -0.02 -12.37
C ARG A 75 -7.13 0.54 -12.33
N PRO A 76 -7.69 1.06 -13.44
CA PRO A 76 -9.04 1.64 -13.46
C PRO A 76 -10.17 0.68 -13.05
N ASP A 77 -9.93 -0.63 -13.13
CA ASP A 77 -10.85 -1.69 -12.74
C ASP A 77 -10.78 -2.04 -11.24
N SER A 78 -9.91 -1.35 -10.47
CA SER A 78 -9.69 -1.58 -9.04
C SER A 78 -9.22 -2.99 -8.69
N ALA A 79 -8.82 -3.81 -9.66
CA ALA A 79 -8.45 -5.21 -9.45
C ALA A 79 -6.95 -5.39 -9.18
N MET A 80 -6.14 -4.43 -9.61
CA MET A 80 -4.69 -4.47 -9.50
C MET A 80 -4.12 -3.11 -9.12
N ILE A 81 -2.96 -3.12 -8.48
CA ILE A 81 -2.16 -1.94 -8.21
C ILE A 81 -0.74 -2.14 -8.74
N ALA A 82 -0.25 -1.18 -9.52
CA ALA A 82 1.13 -1.15 -9.99
C ALA A 82 1.96 -0.29 -9.03
N VAL A 83 3.08 -0.82 -8.56
CA VAL A 83 4.04 -0.10 -7.73
C VAL A 83 5.31 0.13 -8.53
N SER A 84 5.73 1.38 -8.66
CA SER A 84 7.02 1.72 -9.24
C SER A 84 8.12 1.55 -8.20
N VAL A 85 9.15 0.81 -8.58
CA VAL A 85 10.34 0.57 -7.78
C VAL A 85 11.54 1.12 -8.53
N SER A 86 12.34 1.92 -7.82
CA SER A 86 13.56 2.48 -8.37
C SER A 86 14.77 1.79 -7.75
N ARG A 87 15.54 1.09 -8.58
CA ARG A 87 16.83 0.51 -8.16
C ARG A 87 18.00 1.47 -8.41
N PHE A 88 17.94 2.20 -9.53
CA PHE A 88 18.87 3.25 -9.94
C PHE A 88 18.10 4.38 -10.63
N PHE A 89 18.63 5.62 -10.57
CA PHE A 89 17.94 6.87 -10.93
C PHE A 89 17.26 6.90 -12.31
N PHE A 90 17.66 6.03 -13.25
CA PHE A 90 17.19 6.04 -14.64
C PHE A 90 16.23 4.90 -15.03
N CYS A 91 16.04 3.86 -14.21
CA CYS A 91 15.16 2.73 -14.54
C CYS A 91 14.11 2.51 -13.46
N ASN A 92 12.86 2.87 -13.79
CA ASN A 92 11.70 2.52 -12.99
C ASN A 92 11.18 1.16 -13.46
N HIS A 93 11.13 0.20 -12.55
CA HIS A 93 10.46 -1.08 -12.78
C HIS A 93 9.07 -1.02 -12.15
N TYR A 94 8.08 -1.68 -12.76
CA TYR A 94 6.72 -1.73 -12.22
C TYR A 94 6.41 -3.15 -11.76
N ILE A 95 6.00 -3.28 -10.51
CA ILE A 95 5.50 -4.54 -9.95
C ILE A 95 3.98 -4.42 -9.84
N ALA A 96 3.25 -5.29 -10.53
CA ALA A 96 1.80 -5.34 -10.47
C ALA A 96 1.34 -6.34 -9.41
N PHE A 97 0.55 -5.88 -8.45
CA PHE A 97 -0.07 -6.69 -7.42
C PHE A 97 -1.55 -6.91 -7.73
N LYS A 98 -1.96 -8.17 -7.85
CA LYS A 98 -3.38 -8.54 -8.01
C LYS A 98 -4.02 -8.71 -6.64
N LEU A 99 -5.13 -8.00 -6.39
CA LEU A 99 -5.85 -8.05 -5.11
C LEU A 99 -6.35 -9.46 -4.74
N GLU A 100 -6.72 -10.26 -5.73
CA GLU A 100 -7.15 -11.66 -5.52
C GLU A 100 -6.02 -12.56 -5.02
N SER A 101 -4.77 -12.28 -5.41
CA SER A 101 -3.60 -13.08 -5.04
C SER A 101 -2.98 -12.67 -3.70
N LEU A 102 -3.54 -11.64 -3.07
CA LEU A 102 -3.05 -11.07 -1.81
C LEU A 102 -3.87 -11.54 -0.58
N ARG A 103 -4.88 -12.41 -0.80
CA ARG A 103 -5.61 -13.12 0.26
C ARG A 103 -4.93 -14.44 0.57
#